data_AF-R6CS59-F1
#
_entry.id   AF-R6CS59-F1
#
_cell.length_a   1.000
_cell.length_b   1.000
_cell.length_c   1.000
_cell.angle_alpha   90.00
_cell.angle_beta   90.00
_cell.angle_gamma   90.00
#
_symmetry.space_group_name_H-M   'P 1'
#
loop_
_entity.id
_entity.type
_entity.pdbx_description
1 polymer ?
#
loop_
_entity_poly.entity_id
_entity_poly.type
_entity_poly.pdbx_seq_one_letter_code
_entity_poly.pdbx_strand_id
1 'polypeptide(L)'
;MIQSFAPGEVTPEQAMQIGEELCDRYLKGDYQYVIAVHHDKSHLHCHIIFNNTNLYNGLSFTTEHNQGRKSERAWAELREISDEICAEHGISVISEPEKGHGVSHFERNMQKEGKSWKDKLRVRIAEVMLYSRDFKDFLEKCSECSIEYVYKPSNKVKLKFRLSGDGQQKFTRADTLGADFTPERIAEQIAEIQEKLSAANVTPDMLIEAPKPVVPKTEPKPTQTVTAPTKPKQSAEPETITETSETAKRKAAAEQVEKFFAARRARRQAQLDMLNATAINPKPEPSARTPQPTPTESKAPEKKEDPWKAIRGMGRANEIIADLEAGGVMSFSELSGFFFNTPHSDDHTTERADLKKKFTAIDTLIAKMKHRDELEPVYKEYQGKSGWSQSRFKKKNAATIEDYEQTVKYIKEHIKKYAVDGKPPTMLDLLEKSNKLKSKWNRLNVEHTAFLTKRETAKKYTRQVRQYINEQQMKREREKSRQRTQAKHRNKNTLE
;
A
#
# COMPACT_ATOMS: atom_id res chain seq x y z
N MET A 1 12.26 10.66 3.01
CA MET A 1 11.16 10.19 3.88
C MET A 1 11.08 8.68 3.76
N ILE A 2 10.85 7.96 4.86
CA ILE A 2 10.67 6.50 4.84
C ILE A 2 9.43 6.18 5.68
N GLN A 3 8.52 5.40 5.12
CA GLN A 3 7.36 4.83 5.83
C GLN A 3 7.54 3.31 5.85
N SER A 4 7.24 2.66 6.97
CA SER A 4 7.47 1.22 7.15
C SER A 4 6.27 0.60 7.85
N PHE A 5 5.97 -0.65 7.50
CA PHE A 5 4.80 -1.38 7.99
C PHE A 5 5.23 -2.63 8.74
N ALA A 6 4.38 -3.18 9.60
CA ALA A 6 4.69 -4.44 10.26
C ALA A 6 4.74 -5.60 9.24
N PRO A 7 5.57 -6.64 9.48
CA PRO A 7 5.61 -7.80 8.60
C PRO A 7 4.23 -8.45 8.40
N GLY A 8 3.82 -8.63 7.14
CA GLY A 8 2.54 -9.28 6.79
C GLY A 8 1.29 -8.40 6.92
N GLU A 9 1.45 -7.12 7.25
CA GLU A 9 0.34 -6.20 7.50
C GLU A 9 -0.25 -5.57 6.22
N VAL A 10 0.60 -5.36 5.21
CA VAL A 10 0.22 -4.73 3.93
C VAL A 10 0.79 -5.51 2.75
N THR A 11 0.14 -5.42 1.58
CA THR A 11 0.73 -5.86 0.31
C THR A 11 1.60 -4.76 -0.32
N PRO A 12 2.47 -5.06 -1.30
CA PRO A 12 3.25 -4.04 -2.01
C PRO A 12 2.39 -2.95 -2.67
N GLU A 13 1.22 -3.33 -3.22
CA GLU A 13 0.28 -2.40 -3.84
C GLU A 13 -0.38 -1.48 -2.80
N GLN A 14 -0.76 -2.03 -1.65
CA GLN A 14 -1.29 -1.24 -0.54
C GLN A 14 -0.24 -0.29 0.03
N ALA A 15 1.01 -0.76 0.20
CA ALA A 15 2.12 0.07 0.64
C ALA A 15 2.39 1.24 -0.34
N MET A 16 2.30 0.98 -1.65
CA MET A 16 2.38 2.04 -2.67
C MET A 16 1.26 3.06 -2.51
N GLN A 17 0.01 2.58 -2.41
CA GLN A 17 -1.16 3.44 -2.26
C GLN A 17 -1.08 4.33 -1.00
N ILE A 18 -0.71 3.75 0.14
CA ILE A 18 -0.56 4.48 1.41
C ILE A 18 0.57 5.49 1.32
N GLY A 19 1.68 5.13 0.67
CA GLY A 19 2.81 6.04 0.48
C GLY A 19 2.50 7.20 -0.47
N GLU A 20 1.69 6.98 -1.52
CA GLU A 20 1.17 8.05 -2.38
C GLU A 20 0.25 8.99 -1.59
N GLU A 21 -0.68 8.44 -0.81
CA GLU A 21 -1.59 9.21 0.04
C GLU A 21 -0.84 10.07 1.07
N LEU A 22 0.22 9.52 1.68
CA LEU A 22 1.11 10.26 2.56
C LEU A 22 1.77 11.44 1.84
N CYS A 23 2.28 11.23 0.63
CA CYS A 23 2.88 12.30 -0.16
C CYS A 23 1.86 13.37 -0.54
N ASP A 24 0.64 12.98 -0.92
CA ASP A 24 -0.39 13.92 -1.34
C ASP A 24 -0.88 14.79 -0.18
N ARG A 25 -1.11 14.19 1.01
CA ARG A 25 -1.50 14.94 2.21
C ARG A 25 -0.36 15.83 2.72
N TYR A 26 0.88 15.33 2.74
CA TYR A 26 2.02 16.02 3.34
C TYR A 26 2.65 17.06 2.41
N LEU A 27 2.91 16.71 1.15
CA LEU A 27 3.58 17.59 0.18
C LEU A 27 2.59 18.45 -0.62
N LYS A 28 1.28 18.18 -0.57
CA LYS A 28 0.20 19.02 -1.10
C LYS A 28 0.33 19.36 -2.60
N GLY A 29 1.13 18.59 -3.33
CA GLY A 29 1.48 18.84 -4.73
C GLY A 29 2.48 19.98 -4.96
N ASP A 30 3.02 20.58 -3.90
CA ASP A 30 3.99 21.68 -3.96
C ASP A 30 5.42 21.20 -4.24
N TYR A 31 5.70 19.93 -3.95
CA TYR A 31 7.01 19.32 -4.11
C TYR A 31 6.93 18.10 -5.03
N GLN A 32 7.86 18.00 -5.97
CA GLN A 32 8.01 16.82 -6.82
C GLN A 32 8.58 15.68 -5.98
N TYR A 33 8.08 14.45 -6.15
CA TYR A 33 8.59 13.29 -5.42
C TYR A 33 8.67 12.03 -6.28
N VAL A 34 9.47 11.09 -5.82
CA VAL A 34 9.58 9.72 -6.31
C VAL A 34 9.39 8.79 -5.12
N ILE A 35 8.53 7.79 -5.31
CA ILE A 35 8.26 6.73 -4.33
C ILE A 35 8.73 5.38 -4.88
N ALA A 36 9.36 4.58 -4.02
CA ALA A 36 9.73 3.20 -4.31
C ALA A 36 9.38 2.29 -3.13
N VAL A 37 8.61 1.23 -3.39
CA VAL A 37 8.28 0.21 -2.39
C VAL A 37 9.33 -0.89 -2.42
N HIS A 38 9.96 -1.14 -1.28
CA HIS A 38 11.01 -2.13 -1.12
C HIS A 38 10.52 -3.34 -0.31
N HIS A 39 11.00 -4.52 -0.71
CA HIS A 39 10.72 -5.83 -0.10
C HIS A 39 12.00 -6.62 0.19
N ASP A 40 13.15 -5.93 0.24
CA ASP A 40 14.48 -6.48 0.47
C ASP A 40 14.77 -6.82 1.95
N LYS A 41 13.83 -6.49 2.85
CA LYS A 41 13.91 -6.73 4.30
C LYS A 41 12.73 -7.56 4.78
N SER A 42 12.74 -7.91 6.07
CA SER A 42 11.64 -8.64 6.73
C SER A 42 10.30 -7.92 6.74
N HIS A 43 10.24 -6.65 6.32
CA HIS A 43 9.05 -5.82 6.27
C HIS A 43 9.04 -4.96 5.00
N LEU A 44 7.83 -4.62 4.55
CA LEU A 44 7.65 -3.66 3.46
C LEU A 44 7.87 -2.24 3.95
N HIS A 45 8.51 -1.44 3.11
CA HIS A 45 8.76 -0.04 3.39
C HIS A 45 8.82 0.78 2.10
N CYS A 46 8.36 2.03 2.19
CA CYS A 46 8.35 2.99 1.10
C CYS A 46 9.50 3.97 1.28
N HIS A 47 10.40 4.04 0.30
CA HIS A 47 11.38 5.12 0.17
C HIS A 47 10.78 6.24 -0.64
N ILE A 48 10.71 7.42 -0.04
CA ILE A 48 10.15 8.60 -0.68
C ILE A 48 11.20 9.70 -0.70
N ILE A 49 11.59 10.10 -1.91
CA ILE A 49 12.53 11.19 -2.16
C ILE A 49 11.72 12.33 -2.77
N PHE A 50 11.71 13.49 -2.13
CA PHE A 50 11.06 14.68 -2.67
C PHE A 50 12.08 15.81 -2.88
N ASN A 51 11.82 16.64 -3.88
CA ASN A 51 12.61 17.82 -4.19
C ASN A 51 12.47 18.80 -3.02
N ASN A 52 13.58 19.27 -2.47
CA ASN A 52 13.56 20.24 -1.38
C ASN A 52 13.05 21.62 -1.84
N THR A 53 13.07 21.93 -3.13
CA THR A 53 12.58 23.21 -3.64
C THR A 53 11.12 23.10 -4.03
N ASN A 54 10.29 23.97 -3.46
CA ASN A 54 8.89 24.10 -3.82
C ASN A 54 8.78 24.54 -5.29
N LEU A 55 7.94 23.84 -6.05
CA LEU A 55 7.78 23.99 -7.50
C LEU A 55 7.28 25.39 -7.89
N TYR A 56 6.58 26.08 -6.99
CA TYR A 56 5.80 27.28 -7.31
C TYR A 56 6.43 28.58 -6.81
N ASN A 57 6.95 28.59 -5.59
CA ASN A 57 7.54 29.80 -4.99
C ASN A 57 9.08 29.76 -4.95
N GLY A 58 9.70 28.62 -5.28
CA GLY A 58 11.15 28.45 -5.27
C GLY A 58 11.77 28.44 -3.87
N LEU A 59 10.97 28.46 -2.81
CA LEU A 59 11.45 28.36 -1.44
C LEU A 59 11.80 26.91 -1.11
N SER A 60 12.74 26.74 -0.19
CA SER A 60 13.10 25.39 0.27
C SER A 60 12.08 24.88 1.28
N PHE A 61 11.83 23.58 1.31
CA PHE A 61 10.97 22.89 2.27
C PHE A 61 11.40 23.20 3.71
N THR A 62 12.71 23.32 3.93
CA THR A 62 13.27 23.71 5.22
C THR A 62 12.84 25.13 5.62
N THR A 63 12.80 26.05 4.66
CA THR A 63 12.33 27.42 4.87
C THR A 63 10.83 27.47 5.10
N GLU A 64 10.01 26.64 4.44
CA GLU A 64 8.55 26.74 4.59
C GLU A 64 7.99 25.98 5.78
N HIS A 65 8.50 24.76 6.03
CA HIS A 65 7.86 23.81 6.94
C HIS A 65 8.70 23.50 8.18
N ASN A 66 9.95 23.97 8.24
CA ASN A 66 10.88 23.66 9.32
C ASN A 66 11.27 24.90 10.15
N GLN A 67 10.49 25.98 10.05
CA GLN A 67 10.59 27.16 10.91
C GLN A 67 9.72 26.97 12.16
N GLY A 68 10.28 27.15 13.36
CA GLY A 68 9.52 27.07 14.61
C GLY A 68 10.15 26.19 15.71
N ARG A 69 9.38 25.91 16.77
CA ARG A 69 9.83 25.06 17.89
C ARG A 69 9.94 23.60 17.46
N LYS A 70 10.73 22.79 18.19
CA LYS A 70 11.00 21.39 17.84
C LYS A 70 9.73 20.51 17.69
N SER A 71 8.66 20.88 18.39
CA SER A 71 7.33 20.26 18.34
C SER A 71 6.49 20.69 17.13
N GLU A 72 6.83 21.80 16.48
CA GLU A 72 6.12 22.40 15.34
C GLU A 72 6.84 22.12 14.02
N ARG A 73 7.87 21.26 14.04
CA ARG A 73 8.68 20.96 12.86
C ARG A 73 7.97 19.95 11.97
N ALA A 74 8.24 20.04 10.68
CA ALA A 74 7.65 19.22 9.62
C ALA A 74 7.54 17.71 9.91
N TRP A 75 8.48 17.11 10.66
CA TRP A 75 8.42 15.69 10.99
C TRP A 75 7.30 15.31 11.98
N ALA A 76 6.81 16.26 12.79
CA ALA A 76 5.71 16.03 13.72
C ALA A 76 4.39 15.94 12.94
N GLU A 77 4.14 16.91 12.04
CA GLU A 77 3.02 16.89 11.08
C GLU A 77 3.09 15.62 10.21
N LEU A 78 4.28 15.24 9.73
CA LEU A 78 4.47 14.02 8.95
C LEU A 78 4.03 12.76 9.72
N ARG A 79 4.37 12.68 11.01
CA ARG A 79 4.03 11.52 11.84
C ARG A 79 2.52 11.46 12.05
N GLU A 80 1.90 12.57 12.42
CA GLU A 80 0.47 12.67 12.64
C GLU A 80 -0.31 12.23 11.39
N ILE A 81 0.05 12.75 10.22
CA ILE A 81 -0.56 12.35 8.94
C ILE A 81 -0.34 10.86 8.65
N SER A 82 0.87 10.33 8.91
CA SER A 82 1.13 8.90 8.71
C SER A 82 0.30 8.02 9.63
N ASP A 83 0.16 8.40 10.91
CA ASP A 83 -0.60 7.65 11.91
C ASP A 83 -2.10 7.70 11.60
N GLU A 84 -2.63 8.85 11.16
CA GLU A 84 -4.01 9.00 10.69
C GLU A 84 -4.30 8.07 9.49
N ILE A 85 -3.43 8.10 8.47
CA ILE A 85 -3.60 7.24 7.29
C ILE A 85 -3.56 5.76 7.70
N CYS A 86 -2.59 5.36 8.52
CA CYS A 86 -2.53 3.96 8.99
C CYS A 86 -3.81 3.56 9.74
N ALA A 87 -4.35 4.43 10.61
CA ALA A 87 -5.60 4.18 11.32
C ALA A 87 -6.80 4.05 10.37
N GLU A 88 -6.91 4.91 9.35
CA GLU A 88 -7.96 4.87 8.33
C GLU A 88 -7.95 3.56 7.51
N HIS A 89 -6.76 3.03 7.23
CA HIS A 89 -6.56 1.76 6.52
C HIS A 89 -6.63 0.53 7.44
N GLY A 90 -6.86 0.70 8.75
CA GLY A 90 -6.95 -0.41 9.71
C GLY A 90 -5.60 -1.07 10.02
N ILE A 91 -4.52 -0.34 9.84
CA ILE A 91 -3.13 -0.75 10.04
C ILE A 91 -2.68 -0.33 11.45
N SER A 92 -1.79 -1.10 12.06
CA SER A 92 -1.26 -0.81 13.39
C SER A 92 -0.56 0.55 13.45
N VAL A 93 -0.85 1.27 14.53
CA VAL A 93 -0.28 2.57 14.84
C VAL A 93 0.41 2.47 16.20
N ILE A 94 1.53 3.17 16.36
CA ILE A 94 2.27 3.20 17.62
C ILE A 94 1.52 4.14 18.59
N SER A 95 0.68 3.57 19.45
CA SER A 95 -0.18 4.31 20.38
C SER A 95 0.59 5.09 21.46
N GLU A 96 1.76 4.59 21.86
CA GLU A 96 2.64 5.23 22.84
C GLU A 96 4.05 5.41 22.25
N PRO A 97 4.32 6.53 21.56
CA PRO A 97 5.67 6.81 21.11
C PRO A 97 6.56 7.05 22.33
N GLU A 98 7.49 6.13 22.61
CA GLU A 98 8.53 6.36 23.61
C GLU A 98 9.16 7.73 23.34
N LYS A 99 9.14 8.63 24.33
CA LYS A 99 9.83 9.94 24.29
C LYS A 99 11.35 9.76 24.40
N GLY A 100 11.89 8.71 23.78
CA GLY A 100 13.30 8.39 23.76
C GLY A 100 14.07 9.38 22.91
N HIS A 101 15.24 9.79 23.40
CA HIS A 101 16.24 10.43 22.57
C HIS A 101 16.67 9.45 21.48
N GLY A 102 16.49 9.82 20.21
CA GLY A 102 16.92 8.98 19.08
C GLY A 102 18.39 8.59 19.24
N VAL A 103 18.65 7.27 19.28
CA VAL A 103 20.00 6.73 19.40
C VAL A 103 20.74 6.96 18.09
N SER A 104 21.91 7.61 18.15
CA SER A 104 22.75 7.81 16.96
C SER A 104 23.13 6.47 16.34
N HIS A 105 23.28 6.41 15.01
CA HIS A 105 23.74 5.20 14.30
C HIS A 105 25.05 4.65 14.89
N PHE A 106 25.99 5.54 15.25
CA PHE A 106 27.24 5.17 15.91
C PHE A 106 27.01 4.52 17.27
N GLU A 107 26.14 5.10 18.09
CA GLU A 107 25.78 4.56 19.40
C GLU A 107 25.13 3.19 19.25
N ARG A 108 24.15 3.04 18.35
CA ARG A 108 23.50 1.75 18.06
C ARG A 108 24.48 0.68 17.58
N ASN A 109 25.46 1.02 16.73
CA ASN A 109 26.48 0.08 16.30
C ASN A 109 27.40 -0.33 17.47
N MET A 110 27.79 0.62 18.32
CA MET A 110 28.57 0.31 19.52
C MET A 110 27.79 -0.58 20.50
N GLN A 111 26.47 -0.43 20.61
CA GLN A 111 25.62 -1.32 21.40
C GLN A 111 25.60 -2.75 20.82
N LYS A 112 25.41 -2.88 19.50
CA LYS A 112 25.46 -4.18 18.80
C LYS A 112 26.81 -4.88 18.93
N GLU A 113 27.89 -4.11 18.97
CA GLU A 113 29.26 -4.62 19.16
C GLU A 113 29.62 -4.85 20.64
N GLY A 114 28.74 -4.54 21.60
CA GLY A 114 29.01 -4.67 23.05
C GLY A 114 30.02 -3.66 23.61
N LYS A 115 30.35 -2.61 22.85
CA LYS A 115 31.36 -1.58 23.18
C LYS A 115 30.75 -0.27 23.67
N SER A 116 29.44 -0.20 23.87
CA SER A 116 28.75 1.01 24.32
C SER A 116 29.15 1.36 25.76
N TRP A 117 29.92 2.45 25.92
CA TRP A 117 30.26 2.99 27.25
C TRP A 117 29.04 3.37 28.07
N LYS A 118 27.96 3.83 27.43
CA LYS A 118 26.71 4.16 28.11
C LYS A 118 26.01 2.92 28.65
N ASP A 119 26.00 1.80 27.91
CA ASP A 119 25.37 0.56 28.38
C ASP A 119 26.16 -0.04 29.55
N LYS A 120 27.49 -0.08 29.43
CA LYS A 120 28.38 -0.49 30.53
C LYS A 120 28.13 0.37 31.78
N LEU A 121 27.99 1.67 31.60
CA LEU A 121 27.73 2.61 32.70
C LEU A 121 26.34 2.42 33.30
N ARG A 122 25.30 2.15 32.50
CA ARG A 122 23.95 1.84 33.02
C ARG A 122 23.96 0.58 33.87
N VAL A 123 24.61 -0.48 33.41
CA VAL A 123 24.72 -1.76 34.14
C VAL A 123 25.46 -1.55 35.45
N ARG A 124 26.61 -0.88 35.43
CA ARG A 124 27.40 -0.60 36.64
C ARG A 124 26.67 0.32 37.62
N ILE A 125 25.98 1.35 37.14
CA ILE A 125 25.17 2.22 38.01
C ILE A 125 24.04 1.41 38.65
N ALA A 126 23.32 0.59 37.88
CA ALA A 126 22.24 -0.24 38.42
C ALA A 126 22.76 -1.22 39.49
N GLU A 127 23.91 -1.86 39.26
CA GLU A 127 24.58 -2.72 40.24
C GLU A 127 24.93 -1.95 41.51
N VAL A 128 25.54 -0.77 41.40
CA VAL A 128 25.84 0.07 42.57
C VAL A 128 24.56 0.46 43.32
N MET A 129 23.48 0.78 42.62
CA MET A 129 22.19 1.12 43.23
C MET A 129 21.61 -0.03 44.05
N LEU A 130 21.71 -1.27 43.57
CA LEU A 130 21.25 -2.48 44.29
C LEU A 130 21.92 -2.63 45.66
N TYR A 131 23.20 -2.28 45.76
CA TYR A 131 23.97 -2.39 47.00
C TYR A 131 23.96 -1.11 47.84
N SER A 132 23.32 -0.03 47.40
CA SER A 132 23.32 1.26 48.09
C SER A 132 22.17 1.37 49.09
N ARG A 133 22.43 2.00 50.24
CA ARG A 133 21.43 2.23 51.30
C ARG A 133 20.69 3.55 51.12
N ASP A 134 21.40 4.57 50.66
CA ASP A 134 20.86 5.89 50.36
C ASP A 134 21.65 6.53 49.21
N PHE A 135 21.21 7.71 48.75
CA PHE A 135 21.85 8.41 47.64
C PHE A 135 23.29 8.84 47.95
N LYS A 136 23.64 9.06 49.22
CA LYS A 136 25.00 9.45 49.62
C LYS A 136 25.95 8.24 49.55
N ASP A 137 25.51 7.11 50.10
CA ASP A 137 26.19 5.80 50.03
C ASP A 137 26.37 5.34 48.57
N PHE A 138 25.39 5.62 47.71
CA PHE A 138 25.50 5.40 46.27
C PHE A 138 26.66 6.15 45.62
N LEU A 139 26.87 7.43 45.96
CA LEU A 139 27.96 8.22 45.40
C LEU A 139 29.33 7.75 45.92
N GLU A 140 29.41 7.35 47.19
CA GLU A 140 30.63 6.76 47.77
C GLU A 140 30.98 5.44 47.06
N LYS A 141 30.01 4.53 46.91
CA LYS A 141 30.19 3.25 46.19
C LYS A 141 30.45 3.39 44.70
N CYS A 142 29.94 4.44 44.05
CA CYS A 142 30.32 4.74 42.67
C CYS A 142 31.85 4.89 42.54
N SER A 143 32.48 5.58 43.49
CA SER A 143 33.93 5.78 43.49
C SER A 143 34.69 4.48 43.71
N GLU A 144 34.17 3.58 44.56
CA GLU A 144 34.74 2.25 44.82
C GLU A 144 34.62 1.32 43.60
N CYS A 145 33.55 1.44 42.82
CA CYS A 145 33.28 0.63 41.64
C CYS A 145 33.86 1.21 40.33
N SER A 146 34.89 2.04 40.41
CA SER A 146 35.56 2.68 39.27
C SER A 146 34.66 3.59 38.42
N ILE A 147 33.67 4.24 39.05
CA ILE A 147 32.82 5.26 38.44
C ILE A 147 33.14 6.62 39.05
N GLU A 148 33.81 7.48 38.30
CA GLU A 148 33.94 8.88 38.66
C GLU A 148 32.63 9.63 38.47
N TYR A 149 32.25 10.44 39.46
CA TYR A 149 31.04 11.26 39.38
C TYR A 149 31.33 12.75 39.66
N VAL A 150 30.47 13.60 39.13
CA VAL A 150 30.41 15.04 39.47
C VAL A 150 28.97 15.38 39.80
N TYR A 151 28.69 15.60 41.09
CA TYR A 151 27.37 16.01 41.58
C TYR A 151 27.39 17.48 42.00
N LYS A 152 26.57 18.30 41.34
CA LYS A 152 26.40 19.74 41.61
C LYS A 152 24.91 20.12 41.46
N PRO A 153 24.12 20.06 42.54
CA PRO A 153 22.66 20.22 42.48
C PRO A 153 22.20 21.63 42.03
N SER A 154 23.04 22.64 42.20
CA SER A 154 22.79 24.02 41.75
C SER A 154 22.94 24.23 40.23
N ASN A 155 23.52 23.27 39.51
CA ASN A 155 23.77 23.39 38.08
C ASN A 155 22.61 22.82 37.25
N LYS A 156 22.44 23.34 36.03
CA LYS A 156 21.50 22.80 35.02
C LYS A 156 21.73 21.30 34.74
N VAL A 157 22.97 20.84 34.82
CA VAL A 157 23.32 19.41 34.79
C VAL A 157 23.80 19.01 36.17
N LYS A 158 22.93 18.33 36.92
CA LYS A 158 23.13 18.02 38.33
C LYS A 158 24.13 16.89 38.57
N LEU A 159 24.14 15.87 37.71
CA LEU A 159 24.96 14.68 37.88
C LEU A 159 25.58 14.22 36.56
N LYS A 160 26.86 13.86 36.61
CA LYS A 160 27.60 13.29 35.48
C LYS A 160 28.48 12.15 35.97
N PHE A 161 28.70 11.15 35.12
CA PHE A 161 29.46 9.95 35.42
C PHE A 161 30.52 9.66 34.35
N ARG A 162 31.57 8.95 34.72
CA ARG A 162 32.62 8.45 33.82
C ARG A 162 33.18 7.14 34.36
N LEU A 163 33.36 6.15 33.50
CA LEU A 163 34.09 4.93 33.84
C LEU A 163 35.60 5.22 33.85
N SER A 164 36.25 4.99 34.98
CA SER A 164 37.69 5.16 35.14
C SER A 164 38.45 3.96 34.56
N GLY A 165 39.54 4.21 33.82
CA GLY A 165 40.42 3.15 33.29
C GLY A 165 40.07 2.64 31.89
N ASP A 166 38.87 2.90 31.40
CA ASP A 166 38.31 2.31 30.18
C ASP A 166 38.40 3.23 28.94
N GLY A 167 39.26 4.25 28.96
CA GLY A 167 39.49 5.14 27.80
C GLY A 167 38.38 6.17 27.52
N GLN A 168 37.37 6.28 28.38
CA GLN A 168 36.32 7.32 28.27
C GLN A 168 36.89 8.70 28.61
N GLN A 169 37.04 9.58 27.61
CA GLN A 169 37.63 10.91 27.82
C GLN A 169 36.68 11.94 28.46
N LYS A 170 35.37 11.84 28.21
CA LYS A 170 34.37 12.83 28.63
C LYS A 170 33.35 12.23 29.60
N PHE A 171 32.95 13.02 30.59
CA PHE A 171 31.83 12.71 31.47
C PHE A 171 30.50 12.62 30.69
N THR A 172 29.73 11.57 30.97
CA THR A 172 28.37 11.38 30.47
C THR A 172 27.38 11.96 31.47
N ARG A 173 26.41 12.72 30.98
CA ARG A 173 25.40 13.33 31.84
C ARG A 173 24.35 12.28 32.21
N ALA A 174 23.89 12.30 33.46
CA ALA A 174 22.95 11.30 33.95
C ALA A 174 21.60 11.38 33.20
N ASP A 175 21.14 12.58 32.86
CA ASP A 175 19.95 12.84 32.02
C ASP A 175 20.03 12.19 30.62
N THR A 176 21.23 12.00 30.07
CA THR A 176 21.44 11.35 28.76
C THR A 176 21.50 9.82 28.83
N LEU A 177 21.58 9.24 30.03
CA LEU A 177 21.53 7.79 30.21
C LEU A 177 20.10 7.27 30.21
N GLY A 178 19.15 8.07 30.68
CA GLY A 178 17.72 7.76 30.72
C GLY A 178 17.04 8.55 31.84
N ALA A 179 15.70 8.58 31.85
CA ALA A 179 14.94 9.23 32.92
C ALA A 179 15.22 8.60 34.30
N ASP A 180 15.49 7.29 34.31
CA ASP A 180 15.77 6.50 35.52
C ASP A 180 17.10 6.85 36.21
N PHE A 181 18.01 7.52 35.51
CA PHE A 181 19.35 7.84 36.02
C PHE A 181 19.44 9.27 36.56
N THR A 182 18.32 9.98 36.71
CA THR A 182 18.32 11.30 37.35
C THR A 182 18.61 11.16 38.85
N PRO A 183 19.24 12.15 39.52
CA PRO A 183 19.52 12.07 40.96
C PRO A 183 18.28 11.76 41.80
N GLU A 184 17.16 12.39 41.44
CA GLU A 184 15.87 12.20 42.10
C GLU A 184 15.38 10.76 41.93
N ARG A 185 15.38 10.24 40.68
CA ARG A 185 14.90 8.89 40.42
C ARG A 185 15.82 7.80 40.96
N ILE A 186 17.15 8.04 40.97
CA ILE A 186 18.10 7.13 41.61
C ILE A 186 17.83 7.05 43.12
N ALA A 187 17.59 8.19 43.78
CA ALA A 187 17.26 8.21 45.21
C ALA A 187 15.95 7.47 45.50
N GLU A 188 14.91 7.68 44.68
CA GLU A 188 13.64 6.95 44.77
C GLU A 188 13.83 5.44 44.58
N GLN A 189 14.58 5.02 43.55
CA GLN A 189 14.83 3.61 43.26
C GLN A 189 15.61 2.92 44.38
N ILE A 190 16.60 3.60 44.98
CA ILE A 190 17.31 3.07 46.15
C ILE A 190 16.35 2.89 47.33
N ALA A 191 15.46 3.85 47.58
CA ALA A 191 14.46 3.74 48.64
C ALA A 191 13.48 2.57 48.39
N GLU A 192 12.98 2.42 47.16
CA GLU A 192 12.14 1.28 46.75
C GLU A 192 12.85 -0.07 46.94
N ILE A 193 14.15 -0.15 46.61
CA ILE A 193 14.96 -1.36 46.79
C ILE A 193 15.13 -1.67 48.29
N GLN A 194 15.43 -0.67 49.12
CA GLN A 194 15.57 -0.87 50.57
C GLN A 194 14.25 -1.25 51.26
N GLU A 195 13.13 -0.68 50.81
CA GLU A 195 11.79 -1.09 51.27
C GLU A 195 11.52 -2.56 50.93
N LYS A 196 11.83 -3.00 49.71
CA LYS A 196 11.67 -4.41 49.32
C LYS A 196 12.60 -5.36 50.09
N LEU A 197 13.85 -4.96 50.31
CA LEU A 197 14.83 -5.75 51.08
C LEU A 197 14.40 -5.90 52.55
N SER A 198 13.86 -4.82 53.15
CA SER A 198 13.35 -4.84 54.53
C SER A 198 12.03 -5.59 54.69
N ALA A 199 11.15 -5.56 53.68
CA ALA A 199 9.89 -6.30 53.69
C ALA A 199 10.09 -7.83 53.50
N ALA A 200 11.14 -8.25 52.80
CA ALA A 200 11.35 -9.65 52.43
C ALA A 200 12.40 -10.40 53.30
N ASN A 201 13.23 -9.72 54.10
CA ASN A 201 14.41 -10.32 54.76
C ASN A 201 15.35 -11.03 53.76
N VAL A 202 15.53 -10.44 52.59
CA VAL A 202 16.26 -11.02 51.46
C VAL A 202 17.56 -10.25 51.21
N THR A 203 18.64 -10.92 50.79
CA THR A 203 19.91 -10.27 50.43
C THR A 203 19.85 -9.69 48.99
N PRO A 204 20.62 -8.62 48.68
CA PRO A 204 20.61 -8.01 47.34
C PRO A 204 20.84 -8.99 46.18
N ASP A 205 21.65 -10.04 46.39
CA ASP A 205 21.93 -11.09 45.39
C ASP A 205 20.69 -11.87 44.92
N MET A 206 19.66 -11.99 45.78
CA MET A 206 18.43 -12.73 45.47
C MET A 206 17.43 -11.90 44.65
N LEU A 207 17.68 -10.61 44.44
CA LEU A 207 16.87 -9.74 43.57
C LEU A 207 17.34 -9.74 42.10
N ILE A 208 18.47 -10.39 41.79
CA ILE A 208 18.98 -10.55 40.42
C ILE A 208 18.39 -11.85 39.84
N GLU A 209 17.42 -11.76 38.92
CA GLU A 209 16.91 -12.95 38.23
C GLU A 209 18.03 -13.63 37.41
N ALA A 210 18.19 -14.94 37.61
CA ALA A 210 19.17 -15.76 36.87
C ALA A 210 18.83 -15.86 35.36
N PRO A 211 19.83 -15.86 34.46
CA PRO A 211 19.58 -15.98 33.03
C PRO A 211 19.09 -17.40 32.66
N LYS A 212 18.00 -17.49 31.91
CA LYS A 212 17.49 -18.77 31.36
C LYS A 212 18.50 -19.37 30.36
N PRO A 213 18.75 -20.70 30.38
CA PRO A 213 19.74 -21.32 29.51
C PRO A 213 19.32 -21.30 28.03
N VAL A 214 20.25 -20.91 27.17
CA VAL A 214 20.10 -20.88 25.70
C VAL A 214 20.43 -22.27 25.14
N VAL A 215 19.44 -22.94 24.55
CA VAL A 215 19.62 -24.19 23.78
C VAL A 215 20.20 -23.84 22.40
N PRO A 216 21.23 -24.54 21.88
CA PRO A 216 21.85 -24.20 20.60
C PRO A 216 20.95 -24.51 19.40
N LYS A 217 20.85 -23.57 18.45
CA LYS A 217 20.28 -23.80 17.11
C LYS A 217 21.29 -24.56 16.24
N THR A 218 20.96 -25.78 15.84
CA THR A 218 21.58 -26.46 14.70
C THR A 218 20.80 -26.20 13.41
N GLU A 219 21.54 -25.91 12.33
CA GLU A 219 21.06 -25.63 10.97
C GLU A 219 20.40 -26.84 10.27
N PRO A 220 19.59 -26.65 9.20
CA PRO A 220 18.75 -27.69 8.61
C PRO A 220 19.24 -28.24 7.26
N LYS A 221 19.12 -29.56 7.05
CA LYS A 221 18.60 -30.33 5.87
C LYS A 221 19.13 -31.77 5.85
N PRO A 222 18.58 -32.76 5.09
CA PRO A 222 17.38 -32.77 4.23
C PRO A 222 16.44 -34.03 4.37
N THR A 223 15.21 -33.87 3.84
CA THR A 223 14.30 -34.81 3.12
C THR A 223 14.31 -36.34 3.40
N GLN A 224 13.13 -36.93 3.74
CA GLN A 224 12.35 -37.87 2.89
C GLN A 224 11.24 -38.66 3.66
N THR A 225 10.01 -38.51 3.15
CA THR A 225 8.99 -39.54 2.78
C THR A 225 8.80 -40.83 3.61
N VAL A 226 7.55 -41.12 4.04
CA VAL A 226 6.65 -42.23 3.58
C VAL A 226 5.62 -42.68 4.65
N THR A 227 4.35 -42.77 4.19
CA THR A 227 3.16 -43.59 4.61
C THR A 227 2.31 -43.34 5.87
N ALA A 228 0.99 -43.20 5.58
CA ALA A 228 -0.23 -43.33 6.40
C ALA A 228 -0.55 -44.83 6.73
N PRO A 229 -1.74 -45.26 7.27
CA PRO A 229 -3.00 -44.57 7.70
C PRO A 229 -3.54 -45.02 9.11
N THR A 230 -4.55 -44.44 9.78
CA THR A 230 -6.01 -44.61 9.58
C THR A 230 -6.80 -43.89 10.72
N LYS A 231 -7.97 -43.30 10.38
CA LYS A 231 -9.03 -42.59 11.18
C LYS A 231 -9.87 -43.52 12.13
N PRO A 232 -10.97 -43.08 12.83
CA PRO A 232 -11.22 -41.91 13.73
C PRO A 232 -12.08 -42.24 14.99
N LYS A 233 -12.17 -41.37 16.02
CA LYS A 233 -13.42 -41.12 16.79
C LYS A 233 -13.37 -39.82 17.63
N GLN A 234 -14.56 -39.24 17.83
CA GLN A 234 -14.92 -37.90 18.29
C GLN A 234 -15.18 -37.77 19.81
N SER A 235 -14.98 -36.56 20.36
CA SER A 235 -15.85 -35.80 21.32
C SER A 235 -15.13 -34.48 21.74
N ALA A 236 -15.45 -33.29 21.21
CA ALA A 236 -16.42 -32.27 21.70
C ALA A 236 -16.25 -31.88 23.19
N GLU A 237 -15.47 -30.84 23.55
CA GLU A 237 -15.78 -29.38 23.72
C GLU A 237 -16.36 -29.00 25.13
N PRO A 238 -16.19 -27.76 25.69
CA PRO A 238 -16.05 -26.48 24.98
C PRO A 238 -15.04 -25.44 25.56
N GLU A 239 -14.54 -24.54 24.69
CA GLU A 239 -14.18 -23.17 25.07
C GLU A 239 -14.72 -22.20 24.00
N THR A 240 -15.94 -21.69 24.22
CA THR A 240 -16.66 -20.81 23.28
C THR A 240 -17.20 -19.60 24.02
N ILE A 241 -16.38 -18.60 24.33
CA ILE A 241 -16.91 -17.27 24.74
C ILE A 241 -16.11 -16.06 24.19
N THR A 242 -14.86 -16.20 23.73
CA THR A 242 -14.07 -15.03 23.26
C THR A 242 -14.07 -14.83 21.73
N GLU A 243 -14.13 -15.89 20.93
CA GLU A 243 -14.08 -15.80 19.45
C GLU A 243 -15.36 -15.21 18.82
N THR A 244 -16.51 -15.36 19.47
CA THR A 244 -17.80 -14.86 18.95
C THR A 244 -17.90 -13.33 19.01
N SER A 245 -17.18 -12.69 19.94
CA SER A 245 -17.17 -11.23 20.07
C SER A 245 -16.32 -10.55 18.98
N GLU A 246 -15.20 -11.15 18.59
CA GLU A 246 -14.34 -10.63 17.53
C GLU A 246 -14.90 -10.90 16.14
N THR A 247 -15.51 -12.07 15.92
CA THR A 247 -16.24 -12.34 14.67
C THR A 247 -17.48 -11.46 14.53
N ALA A 248 -18.19 -11.14 15.62
CA ALA A 248 -19.30 -10.17 15.58
C ALA A 248 -18.82 -8.75 15.27
N LYS A 249 -17.68 -8.30 15.84
CA LYS A 249 -17.09 -6.98 15.53
C LYS A 249 -16.58 -6.89 14.09
N ARG A 250 -15.93 -7.94 13.57
CA ARG A 250 -15.48 -8.01 12.16
C ARG A 250 -16.64 -8.11 11.19
N LYS A 251 -17.71 -8.82 11.55
CA LYS A 251 -18.94 -8.91 10.74
C LYS A 251 -19.69 -7.58 10.74
N ALA A 252 -19.78 -6.88 11.87
CA ALA A 252 -20.36 -5.54 11.94
C ALA A 252 -19.55 -4.50 11.15
N ALA A 253 -18.21 -4.57 11.19
CA ALA A 253 -17.34 -3.72 10.38
C ALA A 253 -17.47 -4.03 8.88
N ALA A 254 -17.50 -5.31 8.50
CA ALA A 254 -17.72 -5.73 7.12
C ALA A 254 -19.11 -5.33 6.61
N GLU A 255 -20.15 -5.38 7.46
CA GLU A 255 -21.51 -4.96 7.13
C GLU A 255 -21.64 -3.44 7.02
N GLN A 256 -20.89 -2.66 7.82
CA GLN A 256 -20.82 -1.20 7.67
C GLN A 256 -20.11 -0.80 6.37
N VAL A 257 -19.01 -1.49 6.04
CA VAL A 257 -18.27 -1.30 4.79
C VAL A 257 -19.11 -1.72 3.58
N GLU A 258 -19.84 -2.84 3.67
CA GLU A 258 -20.75 -3.28 2.61
C GLU A 258 -21.95 -2.33 2.46
N LYS A 259 -22.54 -1.82 3.56
CA LYS A 259 -23.58 -0.78 3.51
C LYS A 259 -23.07 0.50 2.86
N PHE A 260 -21.81 0.88 3.11
CA PHE A 260 -21.17 2.02 2.44
C PHE A 260 -21.01 1.78 0.92
N PHE A 261 -20.54 0.60 0.52
CA PHE A 261 -20.42 0.22 -0.89
C PHE A 261 -21.78 0.00 -1.58
N ALA A 262 -22.79 -0.50 -0.88
CA ALA A 262 -24.17 -0.65 -1.37
C ALA A 262 -24.84 0.72 -1.57
N ALA A 263 -24.66 1.67 -0.64
CA ALA A 263 -25.10 3.05 -0.80
C ALA A 263 -24.42 3.74 -1.99
N ARG A 264 -23.13 3.45 -2.23
CA ARG A 264 -22.39 3.94 -3.40
C ARG A 264 -22.86 3.32 -4.72
N ARG A 265 -23.19 2.03 -4.73
CA ARG A 265 -23.79 1.33 -5.88
C ARG A 265 -25.21 1.83 -6.19
N ALA A 266 -26.04 2.03 -5.16
CA ALA A 266 -27.40 2.56 -5.30
C ALA A 266 -27.41 4.00 -5.82
N ARG A 267 -26.49 4.87 -5.36
CA ARG A 267 -26.31 6.23 -5.94
C ARG A 267 -25.89 6.19 -7.40
N ARG A 268 -25.02 5.26 -7.78
CA ARG A 268 -24.56 5.07 -9.17
C ARG A 268 -25.69 4.53 -10.07
N GLN A 269 -26.52 3.61 -9.55
CA GLN A 269 -27.67 3.09 -10.29
C GLN A 269 -28.76 4.17 -10.44
N ALA A 270 -29.06 4.94 -9.39
CA ALA A 270 -30.01 6.07 -9.49
C ALA A 270 -29.52 7.16 -10.47
N GLN A 271 -28.22 7.40 -10.57
CA GLN A 271 -27.63 8.28 -11.60
C GLN A 271 -27.78 7.69 -13.02
N LEU A 272 -27.60 6.38 -13.18
CA LEU A 272 -27.80 5.68 -14.46
C LEU A 272 -29.28 5.64 -14.88
N ASP A 273 -30.20 5.46 -13.93
CA ASP A 273 -31.64 5.46 -14.19
C ASP A 273 -32.16 6.87 -14.51
N MET A 274 -31.60 7.92 -13.90
CA MET A 274 -31.83 9.31 -14.32
C MET A 274 -31.30 9.58 -15.74
N LEU A 275 -30.14 9.04 -16.11
CA LEU A 275 -29.54 9.17 -17.45
C LEU A 275 -30.35 8.41 -18.53
N ASN A 276 -30.93 7.25 -18.18
CA ASN A 276 -31.74 6.44 -19.10
C ASN A 276 -33.17 6.97 -19.26
N ALA A 277 -33.77 7.56 -18.21
CA ALA A 277 -35.07 8.22 -18.30
C ALA A 277 -35.05 9.46 -19.22
N THR A 278 -33.88 10.09 -19.39
CA THR A 278 -33.67 11.18 -20.37
C THR A 278 -33.49 10.74 -21.82
N ALA A 279 -33.44 9.43 -22.11
CA ALA A 279 -33.09 8.89 -23.42
C ALA A 279 -34.28 8.34 -24.24
N ILE A 280 -35.52 8.47 -23.78
CA ILE A 280 -36.70 8.05 -24.57
C ILE A 280 -37.72 9.19 -24.64
N ASN A 281 -37.76 9.88 -25.78
CA ASN A 281 -38.95 10.56 -26.28
C ASN A 281 -38.97 10.49 -27.82
N PRO A 282 -40.01 9.91 -28.45
CA PRO A 282 -40.13 9.84 -29.91
C PRO A 282 -40.66 11.16 -30.54
N LYS A 283 -40.29 11.37 -31.80
CA LYS A 283 -40.45 12.55 -32.67
C LYS A 283 -41.90 12.67 -33.28
N PRO A 284 -42.38 13.85 -33.77
CA PRO A 284 -43.81 14.20 -33.89
C PRO A 284 -44.39 14.28 -35.33
N GLU A 285 -45.74 14.36 -35.46
CA GLU A 285 -46.60 15.20 -36.35
C GLU A 285 -48.10 14.72 -36.35
N PRO A 286 -49.13 15.43 -36.89
CA PRO A 286 -49.81 16.63 -36.35
C PRO A 286 -51.37 16.55 -36.23
N SER A 287 -51.98 17.60 -35.64
CA SER A 287 -53.38 18.09 -35.77
C SER A 287 -54.57 17.38 -35.07
N ALA A 288 -55.16 18.01 -34.03
CA ALA A 288 -56.52 18.62 -34.05
C ALA A 288 -57.13 18.88 -32.64
N ARG A 289 -57.58 20.14 -32.44
CA ARG A 289 -58.59 20.77 -31.54
C ARG A 289 -58.75 20.40 -30.02
N THR A 290 -58.72 21.50 -29.25
CA THR A 290 -59.06 21.84 -27.84
C THR A 290 -60.39 21.29 -27.28
N PRO A 291 -60.54 21.07 -25.94
CA PRO A 291 -60.78 22.16 -24.96
C PRO A 291 -60.05 22.07 -23.60
N GLN A 292 -59.83 23.24 -22.99
CA GLN A 292 -59.37 23.51 -21.60
C GLN A 292 -60.57 23.52 -20.61
N PRO A 293 -60.44 23.71 -19.26
CA PRO A 293 -59.24 23.92 -18.41
C PRO A 293 -59.23 23.20 -17.02
N THR A 294 -58.07 23.11 -16.35
CA THR A 294 -57.86 23.53 -14.93
C THR A 294 -56.36 23.59 -14.61
N PRO A 295 -55.85 24.57 -13.82
CA PRO A 295 -54.42 24.83 -13.70
C PRO A 295 -53.79 24.05 -12.54
N THR A 296 -52.62 23.46 -12.75
CA THR A 296 -51.73 23.01 -11.67
C THR A 296 -50.32 23.53 -11.94
N GLU A 297 -49.73 24.13 -10.92
CA GLU A 297 -48.45 24.81 -10.85
C GLU A 297 -47.31 24.17 -11.68
N SER A 298 -46.64 25.02 -12.46
CA SER A 298 -45.46 24.70 -13.24
C SER A 298 -44.20 24.58 -12.38
N LYS A 299 -43.59 23.39 -12.35
CA LYS A 299 -42.20 23.18 -11.93
C LYS A 299 -41.25 23.75 -13.01
N ALA A 300 -40.32 24.61 -12.61
CA ALA A 300 -39.32 25.24 -13.48
C ALA A 300 -38.37 24.21 -14.16
N PRO A 301 -37.85 24.49 -15.38
CA PRO A 301 -36.99 23.56 -16.10
C PRO A 301 -35.56 23.49 -15.53
N GLU A 302 -35.01 22.27 -15.40
CA GLU A 302 -33.63 22.00 -14.98
C GLU A 302 -32.60 22.58 -15.99
N LYS A 303 -31.65 23.38 -15.50
CA LYS A 303 -30.54 23.90 -16.30
C LYS A 303 -29.53 22.78 -16.60
N LYS A 304 -29.34 22.42 -17.87
CA LYS A 304 -28.21 21.57 -18.30
C LYS A 304 -26.90 22.34 -18.08
N GLU A 305 -26.04 21.84 -17.19
CA GLU A 305 -24.72 22.45 -16.93
C GLU A 305 -23.74 22.16 -18.08
N ASP A 306 -22.91 23.14 -18.44
CA ASP A 306 -21.86 22.98 -19.46
C ASP A 306 -20.80 21.94 -19.00
N PRO A 307 -20.59 20.83 -19.73
CA PRO A 307 -19.66 19.76 -19.35
C PRO A 307 -18.19 20.20 -19.28
N TRP A 308 -17.87 21.38 -19.84
CA TRP A 308 -16.54 21.98 -19.83
C TRP A 308 -16.43 23.24 -18.97
N LYS A 309 -17.46 23.57 -18.18
CA LYS A 309 -17.55 24.80 -17.35
C LYS A 309 -16.27 25.07 -16.54
N ALA A 310 -15.61 24.02 -16.05
CA ALA A 310 -14.39 24.10 -15.25
C ALA A 310 -13.19 24.70 -15.99
N ILE A 311 -13.13 24.61 -17.33
CA ILE A 311 -11.97 25.03 -18.14
C ILE A 311 -12.29 26.13 -19.15
N ARG A 312 -13.55 26.57 -19.28
CA ARG A 312 -13.96 27.63 -20.22
C ARG A 312 -13.21 28.95 -20.04
N GLY A 313 -12.77 29.27 -18.83
CA GLY A 313 -12.00 30.48 -18.53
C GLY A 313 -10.50 30.36 -18.80
N MET A 314 -10.03 29.25 -19.37
CA MET A 314 -8.64 29.02 -19.74
C MET A 314 -8.33 29.67 -21.11
N GLY A 315 -7.10 30.18 -21.28
CA GLY A 315 -6.64 30.64 -22.59
C GLY A 315 -6.67 29.50 -23.61
N ARG A 316 -7.21 29.75 -24.81
CA ARG A 316 -7.43 28.74 -25.87
C ARG A 316 -8.38 27.58 -25.48
N ALA A 317 -9.25 27.78 -24.48
CA ALA A 317 -10.17 26.74 -24.01
C ALA A 317 -11.01 26.12 -25.16
N ASN A 318 -11.54 26.92 -26.08
CA ASN A 318 -12.37 26.40 -27.18
C ASN A 318 -11.58 25.50 -28.14
N GLU A 319 -10.31 25.82 -28.42
CA GLU A 319 -9.44 24.98 -29.26
C GLU A 319 -9.10 23.66 -28.55
N ILE A 320 -8.79 23.73 -27.25
CA ILE A 320 -8.47 22.56 -26.43
C ILE A 320 -9.70 21.64 -26.33
N ILE A 321 -10.87 22.21 -26.06
CA ILE A 321 -12.14 21.46 -26.00
C ILE A 321 -12.40 20.78 -27.35
N ALA A 322 -12.21 21.48 -28.47
CA ALA A 322 -12.41 20.90 -29.79
C ALA A 322 -11.44 19.74 -30.09
N ASP A 323 -10.15 19.82 -29.74
CA ASP A 323 -9.20 18.69 -29.91
C ASP A 323 -9.52 17.52 -28.98
N LEU A 324 -9.96 17.81 -27.74
CA LEU A 324 -10.40 16.79 -26.79
C LEU A 324 -11.66 16.07 -27.29
N GLU A 325 -12.63 16.82 -27.81
CA GLU A 325 -13.86 16.28 -28.37
C GLU A 325 -13.59 15.45 -29.63
N ALA A 326 -12.73 15.94 -30.53
CA ALA A 326 -12.25 15.16 -31.67
C ALA A 326 -11.51 13.88 -31.24
N GLY A 327 -10.82 13.93 -30.10
CA GLY A 327 -10.16 12.81 -29.45
C GLY A 327 -11.10 11.84 -28.70
N GLY A 328 -12.40 12.15 -28.60
CA GLY A 328 -13.38 11.31 -27.90
C GLY A 328 -13.53 11.58 -26.40
N VAL A 329 -12.92 12.63 -25.86
CA VAL A 329 -13.08 13.09 -24.47
C VAL A 329 -14.18 14.14 -24.45
N MET A 330 -15.33 13.84 -23.82
CA MET A 330 -16.57 14.62 -23.98
C MET A 330 -16.87 15.57 -22.80
N SER A 331 -16.11 15.47 -21.71
CA SER A 331 -16.33 16.31 -20.54
C SER A 331 -15.06 16.51 -19.72
N PHE A 332 -15.09 17.53 -18.85
CA PHE A 332 -14.03 17.71 -17.86
C PHE A 332 -13.89 16.53 -16.90
N SER A 333 -15.00 15.85 -16.56
CA SER A 333 -14.95 14.67 -15.68
C SER A 333 -14.26 13.47 -16.34
N GLU A 334 -14.40 13.31 -17.64
CA GLU A 334 -13.65 12.29 -18.39
C GLU A 334 -12.18 12.68 -18.49
N LEU A 335 -11.90 13.95 -18.80
CA LEU A 335 -10.55 14.48 -18.87
C LEU A 335 -9.79 14.33 -17.54
N SER A 336 -10.43 14.61 -16.41
CA SER A 336 -9.80 14.54 -15.08
C SER A 336 -9.45 13.10 -14.69
N GLY A 337 -10.15 12.09 -15.23
CA GLY A 337 -9.78 10.69 -15.10
C GLY A 337 -8.39 10.36 -15.67
N PHE A 338 -7.89 11.18 -16.60
CA PHE A 338 -6.55 11.05 -17.19
C PHE A 338 -5.48 11.86 -16.45
N PHE A 339 -5.81 12.59 -15.39
CA PHE A 339 -4.83 13.41 -14.66
C PHE A 339 -3.84 12.59 -13.84
N PHE A 340 -4.20 11.35 -13.55
CA PHE A 340 -3.46 10.43 -12.69
C PHE A 340 -3.26 9.09 -13.41
N ASN A 341 -2.17 8.40 -13.10
CA ASN A 341 -1.86 7.06 -13.65
C ASN A 341 -2.69 5.97 -12.96
N THR A 342 -4.01 6.15 -12.91
CA THR A 342 -4.93 5.16 -12.33
C THR A 342 -5.38 4.15 -13.38
N PRO A 343 -5.65 2.89 -12.99
CA PRO A 343 -6.24 1.91 -13.89
C PRO A 343 -7.57 2.42 -14.45
N HIS A 344 -7.70 2.46 -15.78
CA HIS A 344 -8.91 2.92 -16.45
C HIS A 344 -9.80 1.72 -16.83
N SER A 345 -11.13 1.85 -16.70
CA SER A 345 -12.08 0.77 -17.03
C SER A 345 -11.97 0.29 -18.48
N ASP A 346 -11.67 1.23 -19.37
CA ASP A 346 -11.57 0.99 -20.81
C ASP A 346 -10.15 0.55 -21.23
N ASP A 347 -9.23 0.40 -20.27
CA ASP A 347 -7.89 -0.14 -20.51
C ASP A 347 -7.90 -1.68 -20.52
N HIS A 348 -8.23 -2.26 -21.68
CA HIS A 348 -8.23 -3.71 -21.87
C HIS A 348 -6.86 -4.31 -22.24
N THR A 349 -5.73 -3.68 -21.88
CA THR A 349 -4.38 -4.18 -22.24
C THR A 349 -4.17 -5.62 -21.79
N THR A 350 -4.46 -5.92 -20.52
CA THR A 350 -4.28 -7.24 -19.91
C THR A 350 -5.26 -8.27 -20.49
N GLU A 351 -6.55 -7.91 -20.55
CA GLU A 351 -7.60 -8.78 -21.07
C GLU A 351 -7.37 -9.19 -22.54
N ARG A 352 -6.92 -8.24 -23.38
CA ARG A 352 -6.57 -8.52 -24.78
C ARG A 352 -5.37 -9.44 -24.89
N ALA A 353 -4.34 -9.25 -24.06
CA ALA A 353 -3.17 -10.13 -24.04
C ALA A 353 -3.55 -11.56 -23.65
N ASP A 354 -4.39 -11.72 -22.63
CA ASP A 354 -4.88 -13.01 -22.17
C ASP A 354 -5.75 -13.72 -23.21
N LEU A 355 -6.68 -13.00 -23.84
CA LEU A 355 -7.50 -13.56 -24.91
C LEU A 355 -6.63 -13.99 -26.10
N LYS A 356 -5.65 -13.17 -26.47
CA LYS A 356 -4.68 -13.51 -27.53
C LYS A 356 -3.93 -14.79 -27.21
N LYS A 357 -3.39 -14.91 -26.01
CA LYS A 357 -2.71 -16.13 -25.54
C LYS A 357 -3.63 -17.36 -25.58
N LYS A 358 -4.91 -17.20 -25.24
CA LYS A 358 -5.88 -18.31 -25.25
C LYS A 358 -6.19 -18.78 -26.67
N PHE A 359 -6.54 -17.88 -27.60
CA PHE A 359 -6.88 -18.32 -28.96
C PHE A 359 -5.65 -18.78 -29.75
N THR A 360 -4.46 -18.22 -29.52
CA THR A 360 -3.24 -18.71 -30.19
C THR A 360 -2.87 -20.13 -29.77
N ALA A 361 -3.06 -20.47 -28.49
CA ALA A 361 -2.87 -21.83 -27.99
C ALA A 361 -3.86 -22.81 -28.65
N ILE A 362 -5.12 -22.41 -28.83
CA ILE A 362 -6.12 -23.22 -29.53
C ILE A 362 -5.79 -23.34 -31.02
N ASP A 363 -5.41 -22.24 -31.69
CA ASP A 363 -5.03 -22.25 -33.11
C ASP A 363 -3.82 -23.14 -33.37
N THR A 364 -2.85 -23.15 -32.47
CA THR A 364 -1.69 -24.05 -32.53
C THR A 364 -2.11 -25.51 -32.39
N LEU A 365 -3.05 -25.80 -31.47
CA LEU A 365 -3.60 -27.14 -31.31
C LEU A 365 -4.35 -27.59 -32.57
N ILE A 366 -5.17 -26.73 -33.18
CA ILE A 366 -5.87 -27.00 -34.44
C ILE A 366 -4.86 -27.26 -35.56
N ALA A 367 -3.81 -26.44 -35.68
CA ALA A 367 -2.76 -26.63 -36.67
C ALA A 367 -2.06 -27.99 -36.52
N LYS A 368 -1.75 -28.40 -35.27
CA LYS A 368 -1.18 -29.72 -34.97
C LYS A 368 -2.14 -30.86 -35.31
N MET A 369 -3.45 -30.69 -35.08
CA MET A 369 -4.44 -31.69 -35.48
C MET A 369 -4.52 -31.87 -37.00
N LYS A 370 -4.49 -30.76 -37.77
CA LYS A 370 -4.43 -30.82 -39.23
C LYS A 370 -3.15 -31.50 -39.72
N HIS A 371 -2.01 -31.13 -39.14
CA HIS A 371 -0.72 -31.74 -39.45
C HIS A 371 -0.69 -33.24 -39.17
N ARG A 372 -1.31 -33.69 -38.07
CA ARG A 372 -1.50 -35.12 -37.79
C ARG A 372 -2.31 -35.80 -38.91
N ASP A 373 -3.41 -35.19 -39.33
CA ASP A 373 -4.29 -35.76 -40.36
C ASP A 373 -3.58 -35.86 -41.73
N GLU A 374 -2.67 -34.93 -42.03
CA GLU A 374 -1.80 -34.96 -43.22
C GLU A 374 -0.78 -36.11 -43.16
N LEU A 375 -0.23 -36.40 -41.98
CA LEU A 375 0.74 -37.47 -41.76
C LEU A 375 0.11 -38.86 -41.57
N GLU A 376 -1.19 -38.93 -41.26
CA GLU A 376 -1.90 -40.16 -40.93
C GLU A 376 -1.87 -41.25 -42.01
N PRO A 377 -1.97 -40.95 -43.32
CA PRO A 377 -1.87 -41.97 -44.37
C PRO A 377 -0.55 -42.74 -44.32
N VAL A 378 0.58 -42.03 -44.16
CA VAL A 378 1.92 -42.63 -44.08
C VAL A 378 2.06 -43.47 -42.81
N TYR A 379 1.52 -42.99 -41.69
CA TYR A 379 1.56 -43.73 -40.43
C TYR A 379 0.70 -45.00 -40.47
N LYS A 380 -0.50 -44.95 -41.08
CA LYS A 380 -1.33 -46.15 -41.29
C LYS A 380 -0.63 -47.17 -42.19
N GLU A 381 0.05 -46.71 -43.23
CA GLU A 381 0.82 -47.59 -44.13
C GLU A 381 2.02 -48.26 -43.43
N TYR A 382 2.60 -47.59 -42.43
CA TYR A 382 3.62 -48.16 -41.54
C TYR A 382 3.04 -49.20 -40.58
N GLN A 383 1.90 -48.91 -39.95
CA GLN A 383 1.22 -49.82 -39.01
C GLN A 383 0.67 -51.09 -39.69
N GLY A 384 0.26 -50.99 -40.96
CA GLY A 384 -0.22 -52.13 -41.74
C GLY A 384 0.89 -53.07 -42.26
N LYS A 385 2.17 -52.71 -42.11
CA LYS A 385 3.32 -53.57 -42.46
C LYS A 385 3.82 -54.31 -41.22
N SER A 386 4.32 -55.52 -41.41
CA SER A 386 4.93 -56.33 -40.34
C SER A 386 6.34 -56.81 -40.69
N GLY A 387 7.11 -57.15 -39.66
CA GLY A 387 8.45 -57.74 -39.79
C GLY A 387 9.44 -56.89 -40.59
N TRP A 388 10.12 -57.49 -41.56
CA TRP A 388 11.18 -56.84 -42.33
C TRP A 388 10.68 -55.64 -43.17
N SER A 389 9.48 -55.76 -43.74
CA SER A 389 8.86 -54.69 -44.55
C SER A 389 8.58 -53.44 -43.71
N GLN A 390 8.13 -53.62 -42.47
CA GLN A 390 7.89 -52.53 -41.52
C GLN A 390 9.19 -51.81 -41.14
N SER A 391 10.25 -52.57 -40.84
CA SER A 391 11.56 -51.98 -40.49
C SER A 391 12.17 -51.18 -41.64
N ARG A 392 12.04 -51.67 -42.89
CA ARG A 392 12.53 -50.97 -44.07
C ARG A 392 11.71 -49.71 -44.37
N PHE A 393 10.39 -49.77 -44.20
CA PHE A 393 9.49 -48.61 -44.34
C PHE A 393 9.79 -47.54 -43.29
N LYS A 394 10.00 -47.94 -42.03
CA LYS A 394 10.40 -47.04 -40.95
C LYS A 394 11.71 -46.33 -41.28
N LYS A 395 12.71 -47.05 -41.79
CA LYS A 395 14.00 -46.46 -42.16
C LYS A 395 13.87 -45.43 -43.30
N LYS A 396 12.97 -45.65 -44.26
CA LYS A 396 12.72 -44.73 -45.38
C LYS A 396 11.89 -43.50 -44.98
N ASN A 397 10.96 -43.66 -44.03
CA ASN A 397 10.01 -42.63 -43.61
C ASN A 397 10.23 -42.20 -42.13
N ALA A 398 11.46 -42.29 -41.63
CA ALA A 398 11.74 -42.11 -40.20
C ALA A 398 11.28 -40.75 -39.67
N ALA A 399 11.60 -39.68 -40.41
CA ALA A 399 11.26 -38.31 -40.03
C ALA A 399 9.74 -38.07 -39.94
N THR A 400 8.97 -38.59 -40.91
CA THR A 400 7.51 -38.40 -40.93
C THR A 400 6.80 -39.22 -39.85
N ILE A 401 7.29 -40.43 -39.57
CA ILE A 401 6.77 -41.27 -38.48
C ILE A 401 7.06 -40.64 -37.12
N GLU A 402 8.29 -40.15 -36.91
CA GLU A 402 8.67 -39.48 -35.67
C GLU A 402 7.86 -38.19 -35.46
N ASP A 403 7.69 -37.37 -36.51
CA ASP A 403 6.88 -36.15 -36.44
C ASP A 403 5.40 -36.43 -36.13
N TYR A 404 4.84 -37.52 -36.68
CA TYR A 404 3.48 -37.97 -36.32
C TYR A 404 3.39 -38.33 -34.82
N GLU A 405 4.33 -39.13 -34.31
CA GLU A 405 4.35 -39.55 -32.91
C GLU A 405 4.51 -38.35 -31.95
N GLN A 406 5.41 -37.43 -32.28
CA GLN A 406 5.60 -36.18 -31.52
C GLN A 406 4.34 -35.29 -31.56
N THR A 407 3.72 -35.16 -32.73
CA THR A 407 2.50 -34.36 -32.90
C THR A 407 1.31 -34.96 -32.13
N VAL A 408 1.11 -36.28 -32.18
CA VAL A 408 0.08 -36.97 -31.41
C VAL A 408 0.31 -36.81 -29.90
N LYS A 409 1.56 -36.94 -29.44
CA LYS A 409 1.91 -36.71 -28.03
C LYS A 409 1.55 -35.29 -27.58
N TYR A 410 1.93 -34.28 -28.37
CA TYR A 410 1.60 -32.88 -28.09
C TYR A 410 0.09 -32.66 -27.99
N ILE A 411 -0.69 -33.16 -28.96
CA ILE A 411 -2.15 -33.04 -28.98
C ILE A 411 -2.73 -33.69 -27.72
N LYS A 412 -2.31 -34.91 -27.38
CA LYS A 412 -2.81 -35.66 -26.21
C LYS A 412 -2.57 -34.92 -24.88
N GLU A 413 -1.46 -34.20 -24.75
CA GLU A 413 -1.15 -33.42 -23.55
C GLU A 413 -1.94 -32.11 -23.48
N HIS A 414 -2.09 -31.41 -24.61
CA HIS A 414 -2.64 -30.05 -24.66
C HIS A 414 -4.16 -30.01 -24.81
N ILE A 415 -4.77 -31.04 -25.39
CA ILE A 415 -6.23 -31.12 -25.61
C ILE A 415 -7.01 -31.32 -24.30
N LYS A 416 -6.38 -31.93 -23.28
CA LYS A 416 -6.99 -32.20 -21.96
C LYS A 416 -7.56 -30.94 -21.29
N LYS A 417 -6.92 -29.79 -21.52
CA LYS A 417 -7.34 -28.48 -20.95
C LYS A 417 -8.68 -27.98 -21.49
N TYR A 418 -9.14 -28.55 -22.60
CA TYR A 418 -10.35 -28.11 -23.31
C TYR A 418 -11.46 -29.16 -23.33
N ALA A 419 -11.28 -30.27 -22.58
CA ALA A 419 -12.28 -31.32 -22.39
C ALA A 419 -13.56 -30.79 -21.76
N VAL A 420 -14.70 -31.21 -22.31
CA VAL A 420 -16.04 -30.93 -21.78
C VAL A 420 -16.65 -32.28 -21.42
N ASP A 421 -17.11 -32.43 -20.18
CA ASP A 421 -17.72 -33.67 -19.66
C ASP A 421 -16.85 -34.93 -19.85
N GLY A 422 -15.53 -34.78 -19.68
CA GLY A 422 -14.56 -35.87 -19.81
C GLY A 422 -14.30 -36.33 -21.26
N LYS A 423 -14.99 -35.76 -22.26
CA LYS A 423 -14.76 -36.06 -23.67
C LYS A 423 -13.74 -35.09 -24.28
N PRO A 424 -12.77 -35.57 -25.08
CA PRO A 424 -11.86 -34.70 -25.79
C PRO A 424 -12.63 -33.89 -26.84
N PRO A 425 -12.43 -32.56 -26.91
CA PRO A 425 -13.12 -31.71 -27.87
C PRO A 425 -12.72 -32.06 -29.30
N THR A 426 -13.69 -31.94 -30.19
CA THR A 426 -13.50 -32.11 -31.64
C THR A 426 -12.77 -30.90 -32.22
N MET A 427 -12.14 -31.05 -33.39
CA MET A 427 -11.53 -29.92 -34.10
C MET A 427 -12.55 -28.78 -34.36
N LEU A 428 -13.82 -29.11 -34.63
CA LEU A 428 -14.91 -28.13 -34.78
C LEU A 428 -15.18 -27.37 -33.47
N ASP A 429 -15.24 -28.06 -32.33
CA ASP A 429 -15.45 -27.44 -31.02
C ASP A 429 -14.30 -26.47 -30.67
N LEU A 430 -13.06 -26.85 -31.00
CA LEU A 430 -11.89 -25.98 -30.83
C LEU A 430 -11.94 -24.77 -31.76
N LEU A 431 -12.38 -24.95 -33.01
CA LEU A 431 -12.54 -23.86 -33.97
C LEU A 431 -13.60 -22.85 -33.49
N GLU A 432 -14.74 -23.33 -33.01
CA GLU A 432 -15.79 -22.49 -32.44
C GLU A 432 -15.30 -21.71 -31.21
N LYS A 433 -14.58 -22.38 -30.29
CA LYS A 433 -13.95 -21.73 -29.13
C LYS A 433 -12.94 -20.66 -29.55
N SER A 434 -12.08 -20.94 -30.53
CA SER A 434 -11.12 -19.97 -31.06
C SER A 434 -11.83 -18.75 -31.66
N ASN A 435 -12.86 -18.98 -32.48
CA ASN A 435 -13.65 -17.90 -33.08
C ASN A 435 -14.36 -17.05 -32.03
N LYS A 436 -14.96 -17.66 -30.99
CA LYS A 436 -15.60 -16.93 -29.88
C LYS A 436 -14.61 -16.04 -29.13
N LEU A 437 -13.40 -16.53 -28.87
CA LEU A 437 -12.33 -15.75 -28.24
C LEU A 437 -11.83 -14.61 -29.14
N LYS A 438 -11.68 -14.86 -30.45
CA LYS A 438 -11.31 -13.83 -31.43
C LYS A 438 -12.37 -12.73 -31.54
N SER A 439 -13.65 -13.08 -31.55
CA SER A 439 -14.75 -12.10 -31.55
C SER A 439 -14.74 -11.24 -30.28
N LYS A 440 -14.52 -11.85 -29.10
CA LYS A 440 -14.36 -11.10 -27.85
C LYS A 440 -13.14 -10.18 -27.90
N TRP A 441 -12.01 -10.67 -28.43
CA TRP A 441 -10.80 -9.88 -28.59
C TRP A 441 -11.03 -8.69 -29.54
N ASN A 442 -11.70 -8.90 -30.68
CA ASN A 442 -12.03 -7.83 -31.63
C ASN A 442 -12.92 -6.75 -31.01
N ARG A 443 -13.94 -7.15 -30.23
CA ARG A 443 -14.80 -6.19 -29.51
C ARG A 443 -14.00 -5.32 -28.54
N LEU A 444 -13.19 -5.95 -27.67
CA LEU A 444 -12.33 -5.24 -26.74
C LEU A 444 -11.24 -4.42 -27.44
N ASN A 445 -10.79 -4.87 -28.63
CA ASN A 445 -9.81 -4.13 -29.42
C ASN A 445 -10.37 -2.79 -29.87
N VAL A 446 -11.64 -2.73 -30.30
CA VAL A 446 -12.29 -1.47 -30.67
C VAL A 446 -12.36 -0.52 -29.47
N GLU A 447 -12.86 -1.00 -28.33
CA GLU A 447 -12.95 -0.23 -27.08
C GLU A 447 -11.57 0.29 -26.64
N HIS A 448 -10.56 -0.59 -26.63
CA HIS A 448 -9.21 -0.23 -26.26
C HIS A 448 -8.55 0.74 -27.25
N THR A 449 -8.79 0.61 -28.56
CA THR A 449 -8.27 1.57 -29.54
C THR A 449 -8.89 2.95 -29.36
N ALA A 450 -10.18 3.03 -29.07
CA ALA A 450 -10.84 4.28 -28.73
C ALA A 450 -10.25 4.89 -27.44
N PHE A 451 -10.03 4.06 -26.41
CA PHE A 451 -9.36 4.47 -25.18
C PHE A 451 -7.95 5.03 -25.43
N LEU A 452 -7.13 4.37 -26.26
CA LEU A 452 -5.79 4.86 -26.58
C LEU A 452 -5.86 6.24 -27.24
N THR A 453 -6.77 6.45 -28.20
CA THR A 453 -6.97 7.76 -28.82
C THR A 453 -7.35 8.82 -27.79
N LYS A 454 -8.35 8.54 -26.92
CA LYS A 454 -8.76 9.43 -25.82
C LYS A 454 -7.60 9.75 -24.88
N ARG A 455 -6.81 8.74 -24.51
CA ARG A 455 -5.69 8.89 -23.59
C ARG A 455 -4.59 9.75 -24.18
N GLU A 456 -4.23 9.54 -25.44
CA GLU A 456 -3.18 10.32 -26.10
C GLU A 456 -3.61 11.78 -26.31
N THR A 457 -4.88 12.05 -26.65
CA THR A 457 -5.39 13.42 -26.76
C THR A 457 -5.50 14.10 -25.38
N ALA A 458 -6.02 13.41 -24.36
CA ALA A 458 -6.08 13.93 -22.99
C ALA A 458 -4.70 14.29 -22.44
N LYS A 459 -3.69 13.43 -22.65
CA LYS A 459 -2.32 13.64 -22.17
C LYS A 459 -1.69 14.94 -22.68
N LYS A 460 -2.00 15.37 -23.91
CA LYS A 460 -1.49 16.63 -24.47
C LYS A 460 -1.83 17.84 -23.59
N TYR A 461 -3.04 17.85 -23.02
CA TYR A 461 -3.60 19.02 -22.32
C TYR A 461 -3.67 18.85 -20.81
N THR A 462 -3.51 17.63 -20.30
CA THR A 462 -3.59 17.29 -18.87
C THR A 462 -2.76 18.23 -17.99
N ARG A 463 -1.50 18.51 -18.38
CA ARG A 463 -0.62 19.42 -17.62
C ARG A 463 -1.14 20.85 -17.59
N GLN A 464 -1.53 21.38 -18.74
CA GLN A 464 -1.98 22.78 -18.86
C GLN A 464 -3.31 23.00 -18.13
N VAL A 465 -4.23 22.04 -18.25
CA VAL A 465 -5.52 22.09 -17.57
C VAL A 465 -5.34 21.95 -16.05
N ARG A 466 -4.49 21.03 -15.57
CA ARG A 466 -4.18 20.90 -14.14
C ARG A 466 -3.60 22.18 -13.55
N GLN A 467 -2.67 22.82 -14.26
CA GLN A 467 -2.10 24.11 -13.85
C GLN A 467 -3.18 25.19 -13.74
N TYR A 468 -4.05 25.31 -14.76
CA TYR A 468 -5.14 26.27 -14.73
C TYR A 468 -6.10 26.04 -13.55
N ILE A 469 -6.52 24.79 -13.31
CA ILE A 469 -7.42 24.46 -12.20
C ILE A 469 -6.79 24.81 -10.84
N ASN A 470 -5.51 24.48 -10.64
CA ASN A 470 -4.79 24.82 -9.42
C ASN A 470 -4.68 26.34 -9.23
N GLU A 471 -4.39 27.10 -10.28
CA GLU A 471 -4.38 28.57 -10.21
C GLU A 471 -5.73 29.15 -9.81
N GLN A 472 -6.84 28.61 -10.35
CA GLN A 472 -8.19 29.04 -9.97
C GLN A 472 -8.48 28.74 -8.49
N GLN A 473 -8.05 27.57 -7.99
CA GLN A 473 -8.19 27.23 -6.58
C GLN A 473 -7.39 28.19 -5.68
N MET A 474 -6.11 28.43 -5.99
CA MET A 474 -5.25 29.34 -5.24
C MET A 474 -5.78 30.78 -5.24
N LYS A 475 -6.33 31.26 -6.36
CA LYS A 475 -6.98 32.59 -6.43
C LYS A 475 -8.18 32.68 -5.48
N ARG A 476 -9.05 31.67 -5.46
CA ARG A 476 -10.20 31.60 -4.55
C ARG A 476 -9.78 31.56 -3.08
N GLU A 477 -8.71 30.83 -2.75
CA GLU A 477 -8.18 30.75 -1.39
C GLU A 477 -7.57 32.08 -0.93
N ARG A 478 -6.80 32.74 -1.79
CA ARG A 478 -6.27 34.10 -1.51
C ARG A 478 -7.40 35.10 -1.29
N GLU A 479 -8.47 35.04 -2.09
CA GLU A 479 -9.63 35.91 -1.94
C GLU A 479 -10.39 35.64 -0.63
N LYS A 480 -10.63 34.37 -0.29
CA LYS A 480 -11.22 33.97 1.00
C LYS A 480 -10.36 34.46 2.18
N SER A 481 -9.04 34.36 2.07
CA SER A 481 -8.10 34.85 3.08
C SER A 481 -8.20 36.38 3.23
N ARG A 482 -8.20 37.13 2.12
CA ARG A 482 -8.40 38.59 2.13
C ARG A 482 -9.73 38.98 2.76
N GLN A 483 -10.81 38.28 2.42
CA GLN A 483 -12.14 38.51 3.00
C GLN A 483 -12.15 38.25 4.51
N ARG A 484 -11.49 37.19 4.99
CA ARG A 484 -11.33 36.91 6.43
C ARG A 484 -10.57 38.02 7.14
N THR A 485 -9.49 38.52 6.54
CA THR A 485 -8.71 39.64 7.10
C THR A 485 -9.52 40.93 7.13
N GLN A 486 -10.25 41.25 6.05
CA GLN A 486 -11.14 42.42 6.00
C GLN A 486 -12.28 42.32 7.02
N ALA A 487 -12.87 41.13 7.21
CA ALA A 487 -13.90 40.89 8.22
C ALA A 487 -13.36 41.08 9.65
N LYS A 488 -12.13 40.61 9.92
CA LYS A 488 -11.45 40.85 11.22
C LYS A 488 -11.22 42.34 11.48
N HIS A 489 -10.79 43.10 10.47
CA HIS A 489 -10.61 44.55 10.59
C HIS A 489 -11.94 45.29 10.80
N ARG A 490 -13.02 44.89 10.11
CA ARG A 490 -14.36 45.46 10.32
C ARG A 490 -14.89 45.19 11.72
N ASN A 491 -14.73 43.98 12.24
CA ASN A 491 -15.16 43.63 13.60
C ASN A 491 -14.36 44.37 14.68
N LYS A 492 -13.10 44.70 14.42
CA LYS A 492 -12.27 45.49 15.35
C LYS A 492 -12.73 46.95 15.42
N ASN A 493 -13.12 47.54 14.30
CA ASN A 493 -13.63 48.91 14.23
C ASN A 493 -15.07 49.08 14.75
N THR A 494 -15.81 48.00 15.01
CA THR A 494 -17.16 48.03 15.63
C THR A 494 -17.13 47.82 17.15
N LEU A 495 -15.96 47.50 17.72
CA LEU A 495 -15.73 47.29 19.15
C LEU A 495 -14.95 48.45 19.81
N GLU A 496 -14.48 49.41 19.01
CA GLU A 496 -14.09 50.77 19.42
C GLU A 496 -15.28 51.70 19.18
#